data_AF-A0A928TTU0-F1
#
_entry.id   AF-A0A928TTU0-F1
#
_cell.length_a   1.000
_cell.length_b   1.000
_cell.length_c   1.000
_cell.angle_alpha   90.00
_cell.angle_beta   90.00
_cell.angle_gamma   90.00
#
_symmetry.space_group_name_H-M   'P 1'
#
loop_
_entity.id
_entity.type
_entity.pdbx_description
1 polymer ?
#
loop_
_entity_poly.entity_id
_entity_poly.type
_entity_poly.pdbx_seq_one_letter_code
_entity_poly.pdbx_strand_id
1 'polypeptide(L)'
;MALPAGELSANLLAAQERLAQLQAKSRAERLAQGAPVDRIGHGRTPSLTPSPLQPLPSLPAHLGWDSAAVTAVARQADHAPKPQSCIGYRDIGILEDSPNIPIPIFISPYSHSATNAIKLYPDIAAGMFQWELTAAGRIWLLLRHLDCNGRGWLDVAEVRAQLTGKESPWRVCGWRQLRNLLAEGDGVFWVRGDGRVWLRSTTNVAAALQVPHLALLPVALPVSVLTLPIGQVRAHLYAAFHSSRAGKTPAGQPAAPIARDTIANHTNVIPRTQRRYEKAARVHASRNFAIGGKASESALEEAAWQHGQATFRLNDKKGIQGKTNQGYIAWQLPNSYTGPHRLQPKGQQKRINQALSDLFMQGMTGNGQGRMEKRFYGHGRAAAQAYNRGVTQDIYWPAGRGENGRAHIWHCLAAPNTPARK
;
A
#
# COMPACT_ATOMS: atom_id res chain seq x y z
N MET A 1 10.14 30.58 -42.51
CA MET A 1 9.18 30.02 -43.48
C MET A 1 8.11 29.26 -42.70
N ALA A 2 6.97 29.89 -42.43
CA ALA A 2 5.82 29.24 -41.81
C ALA A 2 5.04 28.53 -42.92
N LEU A 3 4.81 27.22 -42.77
CA LEU A 3 4.01 26.46 -43.72
C LEU A 3 2.56 26.99 -43.69
N PRO A 4 1.89 27.12 -44.85
CA PRO A 4 0.52 27.60 -44.92
C PRO A 4 -0.40 26.68 -44.12
N ALA A 5 -1.28 27.26 -43.30
CA ALA A 5 -2.15 26.55 -42.34
C ALA A 5 -3.02 25.44 -42.97
N GLY A 6 -3.22 25.46 -44.29
CA GLY A 6 -3.92 24.40 -45.04
C GLY A 6 -3.13 23.10 -45.20
N GLU A 7 -1.80 23.14 -45.31
CA GLU A 7 -0.98 21.93 -45.51
C GLU A 7 -0.86 21.07 -44.24
N LEU A 8 -0.88 21.72 -43.07
CA LEU A 8 -0.91 21.02 -41.78
C LEU A 8 -2.19 20.18 -41.61
N SER A 9 -3.30 20.62 -42.18
CA SER A 9 -4.58 19.88 -42.14
C SER A 9 -4.56 18.65 -43.05
N ALA A 10 -4.02 18.77 -44.26
CA ALA A 10 -3.92 17.65 -45.21
C ALA A 10 -2.97 16.55 -44.70
N ASN A 11 -1.83 16.92 -44.12
CA ASN A 11 -0.88 15.97 -43.54
C ASN A 11 -1.47 15.22 -42.34
N LEU A 12 -2.30 15.89 -41.53
CA LEU A 12 -2.97 15.28 -40.39
C LEU A 12 -4.05 14.28 -40.83
N LEU A 13 -4.82 14.60 -41.87
CA LEU A 13 -5.79 13.66 -42.47
C LEU A 13 -5.09 12.42 -43.04
N ALA A 14 -4.02 12.62 -43.82
CA ALA A 14 -3.23 11.51 -44.37
C ALA A 14 -2.63 10.62 -43.27
N ALA A 15 -2.19 11.20 -42.16
CA ALA A 15 -1.69 10.45 -41.01
C ALA A 15 -2.80 9.62 -40.33
N GLN A 16 -4.01 10.18 -40.20
CA GLN A 16 -5.17 9.46 -39.64
C GLN A 16 -5.61 8.29 -40.52
N GLU A 17 -5.64 8.48 -41.84
CA GLU A 17 -5.95 7.39 -42.79
C GLU A 17 -4.91 6.27 -42.73
N ARG A 18 -3.63 6.63 -42.67
CA ARG A 18 -2.53 5.65 -42.55
C ARG A 18 -2.62 4.86 -41.24
N LEU A 19 -2.98 5.51 -40.14
CA LEU A 19 -3.21 4.85 -38.85
C LEU A 19 -4.40 3.87 -38.94
N ALA A 20 -5.50 4.28 -39.56
CA ALA A 20 -6.68 3.42 -39.74
C ALA A 20 -6.36 2.18 -40.59
N GLN A 21 -5.57 2.33 -41.67
CA GLN A 21 -5.12 1.22 -42.50
C GLN A 21 -4.22 0.23 -41.73
N LEU A 22 -3.29 0.74 -40.90
CA LEU A 22 -2.44 -0.12 -40.06
C LEU A 22 -3.24 -0.88 -39.01
N GLN A 23 -4.25 -0.25 -38.41
CA GLN A 23 -5.15 -0.90 -37.46
C GLN A 23 -5.98 -2.00 -38.14
N ALA A 24 -6.50 -1.74 -39.34
CA ALA A 24 -7.24 -2.72 -40.12
C ALA A 24 -6.37 -3.93 -40.50
N LYS A 25 -5.13 -3.69 -40.95
CA LYS A 25 -4.17 -4.75 -41.28
C LYS A 25 -3.79 -5.60 -40.06
N SER A 26 -3.46 -4.97 -38.92
CA SER A 26 -3.14 -5.69 -37.68
C SER A 26 -4.33 -6.53 -37.19
N ARG A 27 -5.56 -6.03 -37.35
CA ARG A 27 -6.78 -6.79 -37.00
C ARG A 27 -6.97 -8.01 -37.90
N ALA A 28 -6.73 -7.87 -39.21
CA ALA A 28 -6.81 -8.97 -40.17
C ALA A 28 -5.75 -10.05 -39.88
N GLU A 29 -4.51 -9.66 -39.60
CA GLU A 29 -3.43 -10.58 -39.24
C GLU A 29 -3.72 -11.36 -37.94
N ARG A 30 -4.28 -10.71 -36.92
CA ARG A 30 -4.68 -11.40 -35.67
C ARG A 30 -5.82 -12.39 -35.88
N LEU A 31 -6.81 -12.05 -36.71
CA LEU A 31 -7.90 -12.95 -37.06
C LEU A 31 -7.37 -14.18 -37.82
N ALA A 32 -6.44 -13.99 -38.75
CA ALA A 32 -5.79 -15.09 -39.47
C ALA A 32 -4.97 -16.01 -38.55
N GLN A 33 -4.44 -15.48 -37.44
CA GLN A 33 -3.66 -16.23 -36.43
C GLN A 33 -4.52 -16.91 -35.36
N GLY A 34 -5.86 -16.86 -35.46
CA GLY A 34 -6.76 -17.49 -34.49
C GLY A 34 -6.73 -16.85 -33.09
N ALA A 35 -6.19 -15.63 -32.97
CA ALA A 35 -6.17 -14.92 -31.69
C ALA A 35 -7.59 -14.43 -31.34
N PRO A 36 -8.07 -14.64 -30.10
CA PRO A 36 -9.39 -14.16 -29.69
C PRO A 36 -9.45 -12.63 -29.78
N VAL A 37 -10.53 -12.12 -30.39
CA VAL A 37 -10.78 -10.68 -30.53
C VAL A 37 -11.07 -10.12 -29.14
N ASP A 38 -10.18 -9.26 -28.63
CA ASP A 38 -10.44 -8.45 -27.44
C ASP A 38 -11.70 -7.62 -27.65
N ARG A 39 -12.82 -8.04 -27.02
CA ARG A 39 -14.01 -7.21 -26.87
C ARG A 39 -13.79 -6.23 -25.72
N ILE A 40 -12.84 -5.31 -25.88
CA ILE A 40 -12.87 -4.06 -25.14
C ILE A 40 -13.67 -3.07 -25.99
N GLY A 41 -14.97 -3.33 -26.08
CA GLY A 41 -15.95 -2.37 -26.56
C GLY A 41 -16.82 -2.00 -25.37
N HIS A 42 -16.56 -0.84 -24.78
CA HIS A 42 -17.59 -0.19 -23.96
C HIS A 42 -18.87 -0.11 -24.80
N GLY A 43 -19.96 -0.65 -24.26
CA GLY A 43 -21.23 -0.77 -24.96
C GLY A 43 -21.71 0.57 -25.51
N ARG A 44 -21.68 0.70 -26.83
CA ARG A 44 -22.60 1.53 -27.60
C ARG A 44 -22.62 0.99 -29.03
N THR A 45 -23.68 0.28 -29.36
CA THR A 45 -24.08 0.01 -30.74
C THR A 45 -24.46 1.33 -31.42
N PRO A 46 -23.88 1.71 -32.57
CA PRO A 46 -24.44 2.77 -33.38
C PRO A 46 -25.53 2.18 -34.28
N SER A 47 -26.78 2.59 -34.05
CA SER A 47 -27.87 2.42 -35.02
C SER A 47 -27.66 3.39 -36.17
N LEU A 48 -27.44 2.86 -37.37
CA LEU A 48 -27.45 3.61 -38.62
C LEU A 48 -28.91 3.83 -39.04
N THR A 49 -29.41 5.04 -38.91
CA THR A 49 -30.47 5.64 -39.74
C THR A 49 -30.45 7.16 -39.52
N PRO A 50 -30.28 7.99 -40.55
CA PRO A 50 -30.37 9.44 -40.41
C PRO A 50 -31.84 9.87 -40.46
N SER A 51 -32.39 10.35 -39.34
CA SER A 51 -33.63 11.14 -39.34
C SER A 51 -33.31 12.60 -39.66
N PRO A 52 -34.15 13.30 -40.43
CA PRO A 52 -33.93 14.71 -40.76
C PRO A 52 -34.09 15.59 -39.52
N LEU A 53 -33.13 16.48 -39.31
CA LEU A 53 -33.09 17.47 -38.24
C LEU A 53 -34.25 18.47 -38.38
N GLN A 54 -35.12 18.53 -37.38
CA GLN A 54 -35.99 19.70 -37.19
C GLN A 54 -35.22 20.81 -36.46
N PRO A 55 -35.43 22.09 -36.81
CA PRO A 55 -34.78 23.20 -36.15
C PRO A 55 -35.30 23.34 -34.71
N LEU A 56 -34.35 23.40 -33.75
CA LEU A 56 -34.64 23.72 -32.35
C LEU A 56 -35.23 25.15 -32.26
N PRO A 57 -36.30 25.38 -31.48
CA PRO A 57 -36.78 26.72 -31.20
C PRO A 57 -35.71 27.49 -30.42
N SER A 58 -35.53 28.75 -30.79
CA SER A 58 -34.65 29.73 -30.16
C SER A 58 -34.82 29.75 -28.63
N LEU A 59 -33.72 29.48 -27.91
CA LEU A 59 -33.66 29.65 -26.46
C LEU A 59 -33.85 31.14 -26.10
N PRO A 60 -34.72 31.48 -25.14
CA PRO A 60 -34.93 32.86 -24.71
C PRO A 60 -33.69 33.45 -24.01
N ALA A 61 -33.38 34.70 -24.33
CA ALA A 61 -32.18 35.43 -23.91
C ALA A 61 -32.14 35.89 -22.43
N HIS A 62 -32.78 35.17 -21.50
CA HIS A 62 -32.76 35.55 -20.08
C HIS A 62 -32.62 34.35 -19.14
N LEU A 63 -31.48 33.66 -19.22
CA LEU A 63 -30.95 32.90 -18.07
C LEU A 63 -29.95 33.78 -17.31
N GLY A 64 -30.46 34.90 -16.78
CA GLY A 64 -29.78 35.69 -15.77
C GLY A 64 -29.88 34.99 -14.42
N TRP A 65 -28.80 35.01 -13.65
CA TRP A 65 -28.62 34.33 -12.37
C TRP A 65 -29.51 34.87 -11.22
N ASP A 66 -30.45 35.76 -11.52
CA ASP A 66 -31.32 36.44 -10.54
C ASP A 66 -32.78 35.96 -10.58
N SER A 67 -33.04 34.75 -11.09
CA SER A 67 -34.38 34.18 -11.06
C SER A 67 -34.82 33.87 -9.61
N ALA A 68 -35.79 34.65 -9.12
CA ALA A 68 -36.42 34.49 -7.81
C ALA A 68 -36.93 33.07 -7.54
N ALA A 69 -37.26 32.30 -8.59
CA ALA A 69 -37.69 30.91 -8.47
C ALA A 69 -36.55 29.97 -8.02
N VAL A 70 -35.30 30.23 -8.43
CA VAL A 70 -34.13 29.43 -8.03
C VAL A 70 -33.72 29.78 -6.60
N THR A 71 -33.80 31.05 -6.22
CA THR A 71 -33.55 31.50 -4.84
C THR A 71 -34.64 31.01 -3.87
N ALA A 72 -35.90 30.88 -4.32
CA ALA A 72 -36.98 30.33 -3.51
C ALA A 72 -36.80 28.83 -3.20
N VAL A 73 -36.34 28.03 -4.17
CA VAL A 73 -36.05 26.60 -3.98
C VAL A 73 -34.87 26.38 -3.04
N ALA A 74 -33.84 27.23 -3.10
CA ALA A 74 -32.71 27.18 -2.17
C ALA A 74 -33.13 27.54 -0.73
N ARG A 75 -33.98 28.55 -0.54
CA ARG A 75 -34.50 28.93 0.80
C ARG A 75 -35.49 27.92 1.39
N GLN A 76 -36.18 27.15 0.55
CA GLN A 76 -37.04 26.05 1.01
C GLN A 76 -36.25 24.83 1.50
N ALA A 77 -35.01 24.64 1.03
CA ALA A 77 -34.14 23.57 1.50
C ALA A 77 -33.55 23.83 2.90
N ASP A 78 -33.35 25.10 3.27
CA ASP A 78 -32.80 25.49 4.58
C ASP A 78 -33.82 25.48 5.74
N HIS A 79 -35.11 25.36 5.44
CA HIS A 79 -36.20 25.37 6.45
C HIS A 79 -37.00 24.06 6.55
N ALA A 80 -36.53 22.96 5.94
CA ALA A 80 -37.18 21.67 6.10
C ALA A 80 -36.95 21.10 7.53
N PRO A 81 -38.00 20.75 8.30
CA PRO A 81 -37.85 20.11 9.60
C PRO A 81 -37.22 18.72 9.42
N LYS A 82 -36.14 18.46 10.17
CA LYS A 82 -35.45 17.17 10.17
C LYS A 82 -36.46 16.04 10.46
N PRO A 83 -36.54 14.99 9.62
CA PRO A 83 -37.41 13.86 9.90
C PRO A 83 -36.95 13.13 11.17
N GLN A 84 -37.84 13.09 12.16
CA GLN A 84 -37.81 12.13 13.25
C GLN A 84 -37.97 10.72 12.65
N SER A 85 -36.89 9.93 12.63
CA SER A 85 -36.99 8.48 12.44
C SER A 85 -36.66 7.79 13.76
N CYS A 86 -37.73 7.35 14.40
CA CYS A 86 -37.81 6.30 15.39
C CYS A 86 -37.27 4.98 14.81
N ILE A 87 -36.28 4.38 15.48
CA ILE A 87 -36.16 2.96 15.85
C ILE A 87 -35.03 2.90 16.89
N GLY A 88 -35.38 2.38 18.07
CA GLY A 88 -34.65 2.58 19.32
C GLY A 88 -33.30 1.89 19.41
N TYR A 89 -32.28 2.68 19.76
CA TYR A 89 -31.18 2.21 20.57
C TYR A 89 -31.63 2.27 22.03
N ARG A 90 -31.75 1.11 22.68
CA ARG A 90 -31.81 1.06 24.14
C ARG A 90 -30.48 1.55 24.69
N ASP A 91 -30.58 2.54 25.57
CA ASP A 91 -29.62 2.84 26.61
C ASP A 91 -29.22 1.53 27.32
N ILE A 92 -27.93 1.19 27.23
CA ILE A 92 -27.28 0.38 28.24
C ILE A 92 -26.43 1.36 29.02
N GLY A 93 -26.89 1.62 30.25
CA GLY A 93 -26.24 2.50 31.21
C GLY A 93 -24.78 2.09 31.43
N ILE A 94 -23.99 3.14 31.64
CA ILE A 94 -22.67 3.09 32.22
C ILE A 94 -22.83 2.48 33.62
N LEU A 95 -22.50 1.20 33.74
CA LEU A 95 -22.10 0.56 34.98
C LEU A 95 -20.61 0.27 34.84
N GLU A 96 -19.84 1.08 35.56
CA GLU A 96 -18.45 0.80 35.90
C GLU A 96 -18.34 -0.55 36.62
N ASP A 97 -17.17 -1.18 36.49
CA ASP A 97 -16.76 -2.43 37.12
C ASP A 97 -17.42 -3.74 36.61
N SER A 98 -16.88 -4.24 35.49
CA SER A 98 -16.73 -5.69 35.29
C SER A 98 -15.53 -6.01 34.39
N PRO A 99 -14.83 -7.14 34.67
CA PRO A 99 -13.50 -7.37 34.15
C PRO A 99 -13.54 -7.66 32.65
N ASN A 100 -12.71 -6.92 31.93
CA ASN A 100 -12.33 -7.15 30.56
C ASN A 100 -11.82 -8.59 30.41
N ILE A 101 -12.66 -9.52 29.96
CA ILE A 101 -12.22 -10.87 29.56
C ILE A 101 -11.66 -10.73 28.14
N PRO A 102 -10.33 -10.73 27.95
CA PRO A 102 -9.78 -10.79 26.61
C PRO A 102 -10.18 -12.14 26.03
N ILE A 103 -10.97 -12.17 24.96
CA ILE A 103 -11.12 -13.38 24.16
C ILE A 103 -9.71 -13.68 23.62
N PRO A 104 -9.03 -14.72 24.13
CA PRO A 104 -7.75 -15.08 23.56
C PRO A 104 -8.10 -15.80 22.26
N ILE A 105 -7.95 -15.11 21.14
CA ILE A 105 -7.67 -15.80 19.88
C ILE A 105 -6.26 -16.37 20.08
N PHE A 106 -6.22 -17.50 20.76
CA PHE A 106 -5.09 -18.40 20.88
C PHE A 106 -4.92 -18.97 19.47
N ILE A 107 -4.04 -18.33 18.69
CA ILE A 107 -3.47 -18.99 17.52
C ILE A 107 -2.62 -20.09 18.14
N SER A 108 -3.24 -21.26 18.31
CA SER A 108 -2.56 -22.42 18.85
C SER A 108 -1.31 -22.68 18.02
N PRO A 109 -0.15 -22.97 18.66
CA PRO A 109 1.06 -23.38 17.96
C PRO A 109 0.91 -24.84 17.49
N TYR A 110 -0.19 -25.17 16.81
CA TYR A 110 -0.33 -26.46 16.17
C TYR A 110 0.68 -26.53 15.04
N SER A 111 1.59 -27.48 15.20
CA SER A 111 2.47 -28.05 14.18
C SER A 111 1.63 -28.52 12.98
N HIS A 112 1.26 -27.59 12.10
CA HIS A 112 0.72 -27.94 10.79
C HIS A 112 1.91 -28.05 9.84
N SER A 113 1.93 -29.17 9.12
CA SER A 113 2.77 -29.45 7.96
C SER A 113 3.05 -28.17 7.15
N ALA A 114 4.25 -28.08 6.58
CA ALA A 114 4.84 -26.91 5.94
C ALA A 114 4.08 -26.30 4.73
N THR A 115 2.80 -26.63 4.51
CA THR A 115 2.00 -26.31 3.32
C THR A 115 0.85 -25.31 3.53
N ASN A 116 0.61 -24.79 4.74
CA ASN A 116 -0.52 -23.88 5.02
C ASN A 116 -0.19 -22.37 4.95
N ALA A 117 0.82 -21.97 4.17
CA ALA A 117 1.15 -20.57 3.96
C ALA A 117 1.45 -20.26 2.49
N ILE A 118 1.02 -19.10 2.05
CA ILE A 118 1.29 -18.58 0.70
C ILE A 118 2.46 -17.61 0.77
N LYS A 119 3.39 -17.74 -0.17
CA LYS A 119 4.48 -16.78 -0.34
C LYS A 119 3.93 -15.47 -0.90
N LEU A 120 3.89 -14.44 -0.06
CA LEU A 120 3.44 -13.10 -0.40
C LEU A 120 4.64 -12.17 -0.57
N TYR A 121 4.64 -11.38 -1.65
CA TYR A 121 5.55 -10.25 -1.82
C TYR A 121 4.86 -8.99 -1.31
N PRO A 122 5.40 -8.30 -0.28
CA PRO A 122 4.74 -7.12 0.28
C PRO A 122 4.57 -5.97 -0.71
N ASP A 123 5.46 -5.82 -1.70
CA ASP A 123 5.34 -4.80 -2.74
C ASP A 123 4.09 -5.02 -3.62
N ILE A 124 3.71 -6.29 -3.86
CA ILE A 124 2.46 -6.63 -4.55
C ILE A 124 1.25 -6.27 -3.68
N ALA A 125 1.32 -6.53 -2.37
CA ALA A 125 0.26 -6.14 -1.45
C ALA A 125 0.09 -4.61 -1.39
N ALA A 126 1.19 -3.85 -1.45
CA ALA A 126 1.15 -2.39 -1.58
C ALA A 126 0.47 -1.96 -2.89
N GLY A 127 0.80 -2.58 -4.03
CA GLY A 127 0.10 -2.35 -5.29
C GLY A 127 -1.41 -2.65 -5.20
N MET A 128 -1.81 -3.70 -4.48
CA MET A 128 -3.23 -3.99 -4.23
C MET A 128 -3.94 -2.92 -3.39
N PHE A 129 -3.23 -2.18 -2.53
CA PHE A 129 -3.81 -1.01 -1.84
C PHE A 129 -3.89 0.19 -2.75
N GLN A 130 -2.86 0.42 -3.57
CA GLN A 130 -2.81 1.54 -4.50
C GLN A 130 -3.98 1.54 -5.48
N TRP A 131 -4.34 0.37 -5.99
CA TRP A 131 -5.44 0.21 -6.95
C TRP A 131 -6.76 -0.22 -6.30
N GLU A 132 -6.83 -0.26 -4.96
CA GLU A 132 -7.99 -0.73 -4.17
C GLU A 132 -8.43 -2.19 -4.42
N LEU A 133 -7.65 -2.95 -5.20
CA LEU A 133 -7.91 -4.34 -5.62
C LEU A 133 -7.66 -5.40 -4.55
N THR A 134 -7.65 -5.05 -3.26
CA THR A 134 -7.27 -5.99 -2.19
C THR A 134 -8.21 -7.19 -2.08
N ALA A 135 -9.51 -7.00 -2.35
CA ALA A 135 -10.50 -8.08 -2.27
C ALA A 135 -10.33 -9.09 -3.41
N ALA A 136 -10.10 -8.62 -4.64
CA ALA A 136 -9.77 -9.47 -5.78
C ALA A 136 -8.39 -10.14 -5.60
N GLY A 137 -7.40 -9.41 -5.09
CA GLY A 137 -6.07 -9.95 -4.77
C GLY A 137 -6.10 -11.06 -3.71
N ARG A 138 -7.01 -10.97 -2.72
CA ARG A 138 -7.27 -12.06 -1.77
C ARG A 138 -7.75 -13.33 -2.48
N ILE A 139 -8.66 -13.20 -3.45
CA ILE A 139 -9.14 -14.34 -4.24
C ILE A 139 -7.97 -14.94 -5.03
N TRP A 140 -7.13 -14.11 -5.66
CA TRP A 140 -5.96 -14.60 -6.40
C TRP A 140 -5.01 -15.43 -5.53
N LEU A 141 -4.72 -14.98 -4.32
CA LEU A 141 -3.88 -15.71 -3.38
C LEU A 141 -4.50 -17.06 -3.00
N LEU A 142 -5.82 -17.11 -2.75
CA LEU A 142 -6.54 -18.36 -2.48
C LEU A 142 -6.54 -19.31 -3.68
N LEU A 143 -6.78 -18.80 -4.90
CA LEU A 143 -6.77 -19.62 -6.11
C LEU A 143 -5.39 -20.24 -6.36
N ARG A 144 -4.32 -19.49 -6.11
CA ARG A 144 -2.95 -20.03 -6.17
C ARG A 144 -2.67 -21.12 -5.14
N HIS A 145 -3.34 -21.08 -3.99
CA HIS A 145 -3.24 -22.15 -3.00
C HIS A 145 -4.05 -23.38 -3.41
N LEU A 146 -5.23 -23.18 -4.01
CA LEU A 146 -6.07 -24.27 -4.53
C LEU A 146 -5.45 -24.99 -5.74
N ASP A 147 -4.67 -24.29 -6.57
CA ASP A 147 -3.90 -24.89 -7.67
C ASP A 147 -2.65 -25.64 -7.16
N CYS A 148 -2.86 -26.72 -6.41
CA CYS A 148 -1.81 -27.54 -5.82
C CYS A 148 -0.88 -28.18 -6.87
N ASN A 149 -1.38 -28.41 -8.08
CA ASN A 149 -0.64 -29.00 -9.19
C ASN A 149 0.10 -27.94 -10.04
N GLY A 150 -0.10 -26.65 -9.78
CA GLY A 150 0.56 -25.57 -10.51
C GLY A 150 0.17 -25.49 -11.99
N ARG A 151 -1.07 -25.87 -12.34
CA ARG A 151 -1.58 -25.84 -13.73
C ARG A 151 -1.67 -24.42 -14.28
N GLY A 152 -1.77 -23.42 -13.41
CA GLY A 152 -1.98 -22.03 -13.78
C GLY A 152 -3.43 -21.72 -14.16
N TRP A 153 -4.38 -22.65 -13.92
CA TRP A 153 -5.81 -22.41 -14.13
C TRP A 153 -6.68 -23.30 -13.24
N LEU A 154 -7.92 -22.86 -12.98
CA LEU A 154 -8.94 -23.63 -12.27
C LEU A 154 -10.29 -23.54 -13.00
N ASP A 155 -11.13 -24.56 -12.83
CA ASP A 155 -12.51 -24.54 -13.33
C ASP A 155 -13.39 -23.60 -12.48
N VAL A 156 -14.25 -22.81 -13.11
CA VAL A 156 -15.11 -21.84 -12.41
C VAL A 156 -16.10 -22.53 -11.47
N ALA A 157 -16.60 -23.72 -11.82
CA ALA A 157 -17.48 -24.50 -10.95
C ALA A 157 -16.74 -24.99 -9.70
N GLU A 158 -15.49 -25.45 -9.86
CA GLU A 158 -14.61 -25.82 -8.75
C GLU A 158 -14.34 -24.62 -7.83
N VAL A 159 -13.96 -23.48 -8.41
CA VAL A 159 -13.72 -22.23 -7.69
C VAL A 159 -14.97 -21.78 -6.92
N ARG A 160 -16.15 -21.89 -7.53
CA ARG A 160 -17.43 -21.58 -6.88
C ARG A 160 -17.67 -22.51 -5.68
N ALA A 161 -17.50 -23.83 -5.85
CA ALA A 161 -17.71 -24.79 -4.80
C ALA A 161 -16.79 -24.51 -3.60
N GLN A 162 -15.49 -24.28 -3.87
CA GLN A 162 -14.48 -24.02 -2.85
C GLN A 162 -14.65 -22.67 -2.14
N LEU A 163 -14.94 -21.58 -2.84
CA LEU A 163 -14.94 -20.24 -2.23
C LEU A 163 -16.31 -19.77 -1.72
N THR A 164 -17.38 -20.48 -2.06
CA THR A 164 -18.76 -20.07 -1.69
C THR A 164 -19.59 -21.14 -0.98
N GLY A 165 -19.19 -22.41 -1.06
CA GLY A 165 -19.88 -23.52 -0.39
C GLY A 165 -19.89 -23.34 1.12
N LYS A 166 -21.05 -23.54 1.76
CA LYS A 166 -21.22 -23.35 3.21
C LYS A 166 -20.27 -24.19 4.05
N GLU A 167 -20.07 -25.43 3.64
CA GLU A 167 -19.18 -26.41 4.30
C GLU A 167 -17.72 -26.28 3.87
N SER A 168 -17.41 -25.37 2.92
CA SER A 168 -16.03 -25.24 2.46
C SER A 168 -15.18 -24.48 3.49
N PRO A 169 -14.00 -25.01 3.89
CA PRO A 169 -13.10 -24.30 4.79
C PRO A 169 -12.53 -23.00 4.19
N TRP A 170 -12.61 -22.86 2.87
CA TRP A 170 -12.13 -21.69 2.11
C TRP A 170 -13.22 -20.71 1.74
N ARG A 171 -14.41 -20.85 2.35
CA ARG A 171 -15.53 -19.95 2.09
C ARG A 171 -15.18 -18.52 2.48
N VAL A 172 -15.33 -17.59 1.54
CA VAL A 172 -15.05 -16.15 1.76
C VAL A 172 -16.20 -15.22 1.45
N CYS A 173 -17.11 -15.60 0.55
CA CYS A 173 -18.28 -14.79 0.19
C CYS A 173 -19.34 -15.62 -0.56
N GLY A 174 -20.49 -15.02 -0.86
CA GLY A 174 -21.50 -15.64 -1.72
C GLY A 174 -21.16 -15.56 -3.22
N TRP A 175 -21.83 -16.38 -4.03
CA TRP A 175 -21.58 -16.47 -5.48
C TRP A 175 -21.69 -15.13 -6.23
N ARG A 176 -22.68 -14.30 -5.90
CA ARG A 176 -22.82 -12.96 -6.51
C ARG A 176 -21.57 -12.11 -6.27
N GLN A 177 -21.09 -12.06 -5.03
CA GLN A 177 -19.89 -11.29 -4.71
C GLN A 177 -18.64 -11.90 -5.36
N LEU A 178 -18.52 -13.23 -5.39
CA LEU A 178 -17.41 -13.88 -6.06
C LEU A 178 -17.36 -13.53 -7.56
N ARG A 179 -18.51 -13.51 -8.25
CA ARG A 179 -18.56 -13.08 -9.66
C ARG A 179 -18.10 -11.64 -9.85
N ASN A 180 -18.52 -10.73 -8.96
CA ASN A 180 -18.08 -9.34 -9.01
C ASN A 180 -16.56 -9.24 -8.83
N LEU A 181 -16.00 -9.93 -7.83
CA LEU A 181 -14.56 -9.96 -7.58
C LEU A 181 -13.79 -10.61 -8.74
N LEU A 182 -14.34 -11.67 -9.35
CA LEU A 182 -13.78 -12.32 -10.53
C LEU A 182 -13.76 -11.39 -11.75
N ALA A 183 -14.75 -10.51 -11.88
CA ALA A 183 -14.76 -9.49 -12.93
C ALA A 183 -13.79 -8.35 -12.64
N GLU A 184 -13.72 -7.90 -11.38
CA GLU A 184 -12.84 -6.82 -10.93
C GLU A 184 -11.35 -7.20 -11.10
N GLY A 185 -10.98 -8.44 -10.83
CA GLY A 185 -9.60 -8.92 -10.98
C GLY A 185 -9.21 -9.42 -12.37
N ASP A 186 -10.13 -9.40 -13.34
CA ASP A 186 -9.87 -9.86 -14.71
C ASP A 186 -8.87 -8.93 -15.41
N GLY A 187 -7.91 -9.50 -16.14
CA GLY A 187 -6.79 -8.77 -16.73
C GLY A 187 -5.66 -8.41 -15.76
N VAL A 188 -5.90 -8.36 -14.44
CA VAL A 188 -4.88 -8.07 -13.42
C VAL A 188 -4.34 -9.34 -12.78
N PHE A 189 -5.22 -10.14 -12.17
CA PHE A 189 -4.85 -11.34 -11.42
C PHE A 189 -5.05 -12.63 -12.21
N TRP A 190 -5.95 -12.62 -13.17
CA TRP A 190 -6.29 -13.75 -14.03
C TRP A 190 -6.85 -13.27 -15.36
N VAL A 191 -7.13 -14.22 -16.25
CA VAL A 191 -7.98 -14.04 -17.43
C VAL A 191 -9.05 -15.12 -17.39
N ARG A 192 -10.31 -14.78 -17.70
CA ARG A 192 -11.42 -15.74 -17.72
C ARG A 192 -11.80 -16.11 -19.15
N GLY A 193 -12.06 -17.38 -19.39
CA GLY A 193 -12.50 -17.91 -20.68
C GLY A 193 -12.84 -19.39 -20.59
N ASP A 194 -13.80 -19.85 -21.39
CA ASP A 194 -14.17 -21.27 -21.54
C ASP A 194 -14.48 -21.99 -20.21
N GLY A 195 -15.15 -21.30 -19.29
CA GLY A 195 -15.47 -21.84 -17.96
C GLY A 195 -14.28 -21.97 -17.02
N ARG A 196 -13.11 -21.41 -17.38
CA ARG A 196 -11.87 -21.47 -16.60
C ARG A 196 -11.39 -20.09 -16.16
N VAL A 197 -10.62 -20.08 -15.08
CA VAL A 197 -9.89 -18.92 -14.56
C VAL A 197 -8.40 -19.19 -14.71
N TRP A 198 -7.75 -18.51 -15.65
CA TRP A 198 -6.31 -18.63 -15.92
C TRP A 198 -5.53 -17.65 -15.04
N LEU A 199 -4.77 -18.16 -14.07
CA LEU A 199 -4.04 -17.35 -13.10
C LEU A 199 -2.83 -16.67 -13.76
N ARG A 200 -2.69 -15.36 -13.53
CA ARG A 200 -1.48 -14.64 -13.92
C ARG A 200 -0.33 -14.98 -12.98
N SER A 201 0.87 -15.07 -13.56
CA SER A 201 2.11 -15.27 -12.81
C SER A 201 2.38 -14.08 -11.87
N THR A 202 3.20 -14.29 -10.84
CA THR A 202 3.56 -13.22 -9.89
C THR A 202 4.17 -12.01 -10.61
N THR A 203 5.00 -12.23 -11.65
CA THR A 203 5.57 -11.17 -12.48
C THR A 203 4.49 -10.37 -13.20
N ASN A 204 3.54 -11.05 -13.85
CA ASN A 204 2.48 -10.39 -14.61
C ASN A 204 1.53 -9.61 -13.70
N VAL A 205 1.25 -10.12 -12.49
CA VAL A 205 0.46 -9.41 -11.48
C VAL A 205 1.21 -8.17 -10.98
N ALA A 206 2.51 -8.29 -10.68
CA ALA A 206 3.32 -7.14 -10.26
C ALA A 206 3.35 -6.06 -11.35
N ALA A 207 3.54 -6.43 -12.62
CA ALA A 207 3.50 -5.52 -13.75
C ALA A 207 2.12 -4.85 -13.90
N ALA A 208 1.02 -5.63 -13.81
CA ALA A 208 -0.34 -5.10 -13.91
C ALA A 208 -0.70 -4.13 -12.77
N LEU A 209 -0.14 -4.34 -11.57
CA LEU A 209 -0.27 -3.43 -10.43
C LEU A 209 0.73 -2.26 -10.48
N GLN A 210 1.51 -2.13 -11.55
CA GLN A 210 2.55 -1.12 -11.73
C GLN A 210 3.61 -1.12 -10.62
N VAL A 211 3.95 -2.31 -10.12
CA VAL A 211 5.05 -2.49 -9.17
C VAL A 211 6.35 -2.58 -9.96
N PRO A 212 7.23 -1.56 -9.91
CA PRO A 212 8.42 -1.51 -10.77
C PRO A 212 9.45 -2.57 -10.39
N HIS A 213 9.54 -2.89 -9.10
CA HIS A 213 10.52 -3.83 -8.57
C HIS A 213 10.07 -4.37 -7.21
N LEU A 214 10.27 -5.67 -6.97
CA LEU A 214 10.04 -6.29 -5.66
C LEU A 214 11.25 -6.03 -4.76
N ALA A 215 11.20 -4.99 -3.95
CA ALA A 215 12.30 -4.58 -3.07
C ALA A 215 12.29 -5.32 -1.73
N LEU A 216 11.12 -5.67 -1.22
CA LEU A 216 10.95 -6.25 0.11
C LEU A 216 11.12 -7.77 0.10
N LEU A 217 11.47 -8.33 1.26
CA LEU A 217 11.58 -9.77 1.41
C LEU A 217 10.18 -10.41 1.40
N PRO A 218 10.00 -11.56 0.72
CA PRO A 218 8.74 -12.26 0.76
C PRO A 218 8.46 -12.81 2.17
N VAL A 219 7.19 -12.94 2.50
CA VAL A 219 6.71 -13.47 3.79
C VAL A 219 5.79 -14.66 3.57
N ALA A 220 5.70 -15.53 4.56
CA ALA A 220 4.74 -16.62 4.61
C ALA A 220 3.43 -16.07 5.22
N LEU A 221 2.42 -15.88 4.38
CA LEU A 221 1.08 -15.48 4.81
C LEU A 221 0.24 -16.75 5.06
N PRO A 222 -0.23 -17.01 6.29
CA PRO A 222 -1.08 -18.17 6.55
C PRO A 222 -2.38 -18.12 5.72
N VAL A 223 -2.79 -19.25 5.15
CA VAL A 223 -4.02 -19.29 4.32
C VAL A 223 -5.26 -18.98 5.16
N SER A 224 -5.27 -19.36 6.44
CA SER A 224 -6.32 -19.02 7.40
C SER A 224 -6.55 -17.51 7.55
N VAL A 225 -5.54 -16.67 7.28
CA VAL A 225 -5.73 -15.22 7.28
C VAL A 225 -6.59 -14.76 6.11
N LEU A 226 -6.53 -15.44 4.95
CA LEU A 226 -7.28 -15.07 3.75
C LEU A 226 -8.76 -15.40 3.85
N THR A 227 -9.16 -16.25 4.80
CA THR A 227 -10.58 -16.56 5.06
C THR A 227 -11.22 -15.62 6.08
N LEU A 228 -10.43 -14.75 6.73
CA LEU A 228 -10.93 -13.74 7.66
C LEU A 228 -11.77 -12.64 6.97
N PRO A 229 -12.53 -11.85 7.74
CA PRO A 229 -13.19 -10.66 7.23
C PRO A 229 -12.21 -9.73 6.51
N ILE A 230 -12.67 -9.08 5.43
CA ILE A 230 -11.79 -8.31 4.52
C ILE A 230 -10.96 -7.22 5.23
N GLY A 231 -11.49 -6.62 6.31
CA GLY A 231 -10.75 -5.65 7.12
C GLY A 231 -9.52 -6.25 7.83
N GLN A 232 -9.61 -7.50 8.29
CA GLN A 232 -8.48 -8.22 8.88
C GLN A 232 -7.49 -8.69 7.82
N VAL A 233 -7.99 -9.13 6.66
CA VAL A 233 -7.12 -9.47 5.51
C VAL A 233 -6.29 -8.27 5.10
N ARG A 234 -6.91 -7.09 4.93
CA ARG A 234 -6.22 -5.83 4.66
C ARG A 234 -5.17 -5.53 5.74
N ALA A 235 -5.53 -5.69 7.02
CA ALA A 235 -4.56 -5.49 8.10
C ALA A 235 -3.34 -6.41 8.00
N HIS A 236 -3.52 -7.69 7.66
CA HIS A 236 -2.41 -8.64 7.52
C HIS A 236 -1.59 -8.43 6.24
N LEU A 237 -2.20 -8.02 5.13
CA LEU A 237 -1.49 -7.63 3.92
C LEU A 237 -0.63 -6.37 4.16
N TYR A 238 -1.15 -5.40 4.90
CA TYR A 238 -0.36 -4.27 5.39
C TYR A 238 0.78 -4.74 6.33
N ALA A 239 0.49 -5.65 7.27
CA ALA A 239 1.48 -6.15 8.21
C ALA A 239 2.63 -6.94 7.55
N ALA A 240 2.43 -7.46 6.33
CA ALA A 240 3.49 -8.08 5.53
C ALA A 240 4.66 -7.13 5.27
N PHE A 241 4.40 -5.82 5.12
CA PHE A 241 5.43 -4.79 5.01
C PHE A 241 6.36 -4.82 6.25
N HIS A 242 5.79 -4.79 7.45
CA HIS A 242 6.57 -4.81 8.70
C HIS A 242 7.32 -6.12 8.89
N SER A 243 6.69 -7.25 8.59
CA SER A 243 7.33 -8.57 8.65
C SER A 243 8.52 -8.69 7.72
N SER A 244 8.43 -8.12 6.51
CA SER A 244 9.52 -8.15 5.53
C SER A 244 10.75 -7.36 5.96
N ARG A 245 10.55 -6.33 6.79
CA ARG A 245 11.61 -5.48 7.36
C ARG A 245 12.17 -6.03 8.66
N ALA A 246 11.39 -6.81 9.41
CA ALA A 246 11.73 -7.31 10.75
C ALA A 246 12.87 -8.35 10.77
N GLY A 247 13.43 -8.72 9.61
CA GLY A 247 14.58 -9.59 9.52
C GLY A 247 15.81 -8.97 10.18
N LYS A 248 16.56 -9.78 10.92
CA LYS A 248 17.96 -9.47 11.19
C LYS A 248 18.65 -9.26 9.85
N THR A 249 19.37 -8.17 9.66
CA THR A 249 20.30 -8.08 8.53
C THR A 249 21.26 -9.28 8.59
N PRO A 250 21.99 -9.62 7.51
CA PRO A 250 23.04 -10.64 7.58
C PRO A 250 24.02 -10.45 8.76
N ALA A 251 24.14 -9.21 9.25
CA ALA A 251 24.93 -8.82 10.42
C ALA A 251 24.17 -8.90 11.77
N GLY A 252 23.01 -9.55 11.85
CA GLY A 252 22.25 -9.70 13.09
C GLY A 252 21.48 -8.46 13.55
N GLN A 253 21.48 -7.37 12.77
CA GLN A 253 21.04 -6.05 13.24
C GLN A 253 19.52 -5.91 13.24
N PRO A 254 18.93 -5.17 14.22
CA PRO A 254 17.51 -4.86 14.22
C PRO A 254 17.12 -4.00 13.01
N ALA A 255 15.88 -4.14 12.56
CA ALA A 255 15.34 -3.34 11.47
C ALA A 255 15.46 -1.84 11.77
N ALA A 256 15.88 -1.06 10.77
CA ALA A 256 15.99 0.38 10.91
C ALA A 256 14.62 1.01 11.25
N PRO A 257 14.57 1.98 12.17
CA PRO A 257 13.37 2.76 12.44
C PRO A 257 12.78 3.37 11.16
N ILE A 258 11.46 3.54 11.10
CA ILE A 258 10.78 4.12 9.93
C ILE A 258 9.63 5.03 10.36
N ALA A 259 9.50 6.18 9.69
CA ALA A 259 8.42 7.13 9.96
C ALA A 259 7.10 6.64 9.35
N ARG A 260 5.97 6.99 9.98
CA ARG A 260 4.63 6.61 9.49
C ARG A 260 4.34 7.19 8.11
N ASP A 261 4.80 8.41 7.84
CA ASP A 261 4.58 9.05 6.54
C ASP A 261 5.38 8.32 5.44
N THR A 262 6.59 7.87 5.76
CA THR A 262 7.35 7.00 4.85
C THR A 262 6.63 5.66 4.63
N ILE A 263 6.07 5.05 5.69
CA ILE A 263 5.23 3.84 5.54
C ILE A 263 4.01 4.13 4.66
N ALA A 264 3.37 5.29 4.80
CA ALA A 264 2.20 5.68 4.02
C ALA A 264 2.58 5.77 2.53
N ASN A 265 3.69 6.41 2.22
CA ASN A 265 4.20 6.53 0.85
C ASN A 265 4.49 5.16 0.21
N HIS A 266 4.99 4.18 0.99
CA HIS A 266 5.28 2.84 0.47
C HIS A 266 4.06 1.93 0.37
N THR A 267 3.10 2.04 1.28
CA THR A 267 1.97 1.10 1.39
C THR A 267 0.67 1.66 0.83
N ASN A 268 0.64 2.96 0.52
CA ASN A 268 -0.56 3.75 0.22
C ASN A 268 -1.65 3.69 1.31
N VAL A 269 -1.27 3.42 2.56
CA VAL A 269 -2.19 3.38 3.71
C VAL A 269 -1.97 4.59 4.60
N ILE A 270 -3.01 5.41 4.78
CA ILE A 270 -2.95 6.62 5.62
C ILE A 270 -2.69 6.32 7.11
N PRO A 271 -2.03 7.21 7.88
CA PRO A 271 -1.59 6.93 9.25
C PRO A 271 -2.68 6.48 10.24
N ARG A 272 -3.91 7.00 10.12
CA ARG A 272 -5.05 6.55 10.95
C ARG A 272 -5.38 5.08 10.70
N THR A 273 -5.43 4.69 9.44
CA THR A 273 -5.70 3.30 9.03
C THR A 273 -4.54 2.38 9.38
N GLN A 274 -3.29 2.85 9.25
CA GLN A 274 -2.12 2.11 9.72
C GLN A 274 -2.26 1.67 11.18
N ARG A 275 -2.60 2.58 12.10
CA ARG A 275 -2.79 2.24 13.53
C ARG A 275 -3.86 1.18 13.74
N ARG A 276 -4.97 1.28 13.00
CA ARG A 276 -6.06 0.28 13.05
C ARG A 276 -5.58 -1.09 12.56
N TYR A 277 -4.83 -1.11 11.45
CA TYR A 277 -4.27 -2.34 10.89
C TYR A 277 -3.18 -2.95 11.77
N GLU A 278 -2.30 -2.12 12.34
CA GLU A 278 -1.28 -2.56 13.32
C GLU A 278 -1.94 -3.27 14.50
N LYS A 279 -2.98 -2.68 15.08
CA LYS A 279 -3.74 -3.30 16.18
C LYS A 279 -4.40 -4.61 15.74
N ALA A 280 -5.08 -4.61 14.59
CA ALA A 280 -5.82 -5.76 14.09
C ALA A 280 -4.91 -6.96 13.75
N ALA A 281 -3.77 -6.71 13.10
CA ALA A 281 -2.81 -7.74 12.73
C ALA A 281 -1.75 -8.02 13.81
N ARG A 282 -1.87 -7.40 15.00
CA ARG A 282 -0.93 -7.53 16.11
C ARG A 282 0.51 -7.17 15.76
N VAL A 283 0.71 -6.12 14.96
CA VAL A 283 2.03 -5.53 14.70
C VAL A 283 2.53 -4.88 15.98
N HIS A 284 3.75 -5.24 16.40
CA HIS A 284 4.39 -4.62 17.56
C HIS A 284 5.15 -3.37 17.13
N ALA A 285 4.82 -2.23 17.72
CA ALA A 285 5.51 -0.97 17.50
C ALA A 285 6.26 -0.56 18.77
N SER A 286 7.56 -0.31 18.64
CA SER A 286 8.42 0.19 19.71
C SER A 286 8.80 1.64 19.43
N ARG A 287 8.67 2.50 20.44
CA ARG A 287 9.11 3.89 20.35
C ARG A 287 10.62 3.95 20.49
N ASN A 288 11.24 4.84 19.73
CA ASN A 288 12.68 5.04 19.75
C ASN A 288 12.98 6.48 20.20
N PHE A 289 13.99 6.64 21.03
CA PHE A 289 14.45 7.94 21.49
C PHE A 289 15.97 8.04 21.30
N ALA A 290 16.41 9.20 20.83
CA ALA A 290 17.81 9.58 20.84
C ALA A 290 18.08 10.47 22.05
N ILE A 291 19.26 10.32 22.65
CA ILE A 291 19.74 11.16 23.74
C ILE A 291 20.96 11.91 23.23
N GLY A 292 20.91 13.24 23.31
CA GLY A 292 21.97 14.15 22.93
C GLY A 292 22.76 14.68 24.13
N GLY A 293 23.27 15.91 23.98
CA GLY A 293 24.09 16.57 24.98
C GLY A 293 23.36 16.96 26.27
N LYS A 294 24.09 17.59 27.19
CA LYS A 294 23.54 18.09 28.46
C LYS A 294 22.43 19.10 28.19
N ALA A 295 21.38 19.06 29.00
CA ALA A 295 20.27 19.99 28.90
C ALA A 295 20.65 21.39 29.40
N SER A 296 20.61 22.35 28.49
CA SER A 296 20.49 23.79 28.74
C SER A 296 19.30 24.33 27.94
N GLU A 297 18.80 25.52 28.27
CA GLU A 297 17.68 26.12 27.53
C GLU A 297 18.05 26.37 26.07
N SER A 298 19.20 27.02 25.82
CA SER A 298 19.71 27.27 24.47
C SER A 298 19.90 25.97 23.65
N ALA A 299 20.43 24.91 24.25
CA ALA A 299 20.62 23.65 23.53
C ALA A 299 19.28 22.94 23.25
N LEU A 300 18.27 23.13 24.11
CA LEU A 300 16.94 22.56 23.90
C LEU A 300 16.21 23.28 22.76
N GLU A 301 16.35 24.60 22.65
CA GLU A 301 15.83 25.39 21.53
C GLU A 301 16.52 24.99 20.21
N GLU A 302 17.85 24.87 20.21
CA GLU A 302 18.61 24.44 19.02
C GLU A 302 18.21 23.03 18.59
N ALA A 303 18.08 22.09 19.54
CA ALA A 303 17.63 20.74 19.24
C ALA A 303 16.17 20.69 18.76
N ALA A 304 15.28 21.53 19.32
CA ALA A 304 13.90 21.64 18.84
C ALA A 304 13.84 22.20 17.41
N TRP A 305 14.73 23.12 17.05
CA TRP A 305 14.87 23.62 15.67
C TRP A 305 15.37 22.52 14.73
N GLN A 306 16.41 21.78 15.12
CA GLN A 306 17.03 20.74 14.28
C GLN A 306 16.19 19.46 14.15
N HIS A 307 15.49 19.05 15.21
CA HIS A 307 14.83 17.75 15.29
C HIS A 307 13.30 17.85 15.40
N GLY A 308 12.77 19.06 15.58
CA GLY A 308 11.34 19.36 15.68
C GLY A 308 10.79 19.31 17.11
N GLN A 309 9.46 19.46 17.20
CA GLN A 309 8.71 19.61 18.46
C GLN A 309 8.74 18.40 19.39
N ALA A 310 9.24 17.24 18.94
CA ALA A 310 9.33 16.03 19.75
C ALA A 310 10.60 15.98 20.63
N THR A 311 11.19 17.13 20.93
CA THR A 311 12.39 17.31 21.75
C THR A 311 11.98 17.63 23.19
N PHE A 312 12.63 16.99 24.17
CA PHE A 312 12.30 17.12 25.59
C PHE A 312 13.53 16.92 26.48
N ARG A 313 13.43 17.36 27.74
CA ARG A 313 14.46 17.15 28.75
C ARG A 313 14.31 15.78 29.41
N LEU A 314 15.37 14.98 29.39
CA LEU A 314 15.48 13.69 30.06
C LEU A 314 16.37 13.83 31.29
N ASN A 315 15.85 13.53 32.48
CA ASN A 315 16.64 13.50 33.70
C ASN A 315 17.17 12.08 33.96
N ASP A 316 18.49 11.90 33.89
CA ASP A 316 19.15 10.61 34.08
C ASP A 316 19.37 10.33 35.58
N LYS A 317 18.33 9.82 36.24
CA LYS A 317 18.36 9.50 37.68
C LYS A 317 19.40 8.45 38.06
N LYS A 318 19.89 7.64 37.12
CA LYS A 318 20.77 6.50 37.39
C LYS A 318 22.22 6.74 36.95
N GLY A 319 22.49 7.81 36.22
CA GLY A 319 23.82 8.08 35.67
C GLY A 319 24.21 7.09 34.56
N ILE A 320 23.24 6.57 33.80
CA ILE A 320 23.51 5.65 32.69
C ILE A 320 24.24 6.36 31.55
N GLN A 321 23.89 7.62 31.28
CA GLN A 321 24.49 8.47 30.24
C GLN A 321 25.64 9.33 30.79
N GLY A 322 25.73 9.51 32.12
CA GLY A 322 26.81 10.25 32.76
C GLY A 322 26.59 10.44 34.26
N LYS A 323 26.63 11.67 34.76
CA LYS A 323 26.43 11.91 36.21
C LYS A 323 24.98 11.64 36.63
N THR A 324 24.80 11.03 37.79
CA THR A 324 23.49 10.80 38.41
C THR A 324 22.72 12.13 38.57
N ASN A 325 21.44 12.11 38.23
CA ASN A 325 20.52 13.27 38.21
C ASN A 325 20.89 14.38 37.21
N GLN A 326 21.77 14.12 36.24
CA GLN A 326 22.06 15.07 35.17
C GLN A 326 20.91 15.11 34.14
N GLY A 327 20.56 16.31 33.70
CA GLY A 327 19.62 16.51 32.59
C GLY A 327 20.31 16.42 31.22
N TYR A 328 19.68 15.74 30.28
CA TYR A 328 20.06 15.61 28.87
C TYR A 328 18.92 16.04 27.96
N ILE A 329 19.25 16.40 26.72
CA ILE A 329 18.25 16.62 25.68
C ILE A 329 17.96 15.28 25.02
N ALA A 330 16.69 14.97 24.81
CA ALA A 330 16.28 13.79 24.09
C ALA A 330 15.21 14.16 23.06
N TRP A 331 15.13 13.40 21.97
CA TRP A 331 14.08 13.57 20.97
C TRP A 331 13.55 12.23 20.48
N GLN A 332 12.30 12.24 20.04
CA GLN A 332 11.68 11.05 19.49
C GLN A 332 12.23 10.75 18.08
N LEU A 333 12.72 9.53 17.90
CA LEU A 333 13.04 8.97 16.59
C LEU A 333 11.81 8.26 16.00
N PRO A 334 11.80 7.97 14.68
CA PRO A 334 10.78 7.11 14.10
C PRO A 334 10.67 5.77 14.85
N ASN A 335 9.52 5.10 14.77
CA ASN A 335 9.31 3.86 15.51
C ASN A 335 9.96 2.66 14.81
N SER A 336 10.24 1.62 15.60
CA SER A 336 10.57 0.29 15.10
C SER A 336 9.31 -0.56 15.06
N TYR A 337 9.17 -1.40 14.05
CA TYR A 337 7.99 -2.23 13.85
C TYR A 337 8.40 -3.68 13.63
N THR A 338 7.67 -4.61 14.25
CA THR A 338 7.82 -6.05 14.07
C THR A 338 6.47 -6.63 13.65
N GLY A 339 6.41 -7.20 12.44
CA GLY A 339 5.21 -7.84 11.92
C GLY A 339 5.06 -9.30 12.38
N PRO A 340 3.85 -9.88 12.26
CA PRO A 340 3.53 -11.21 12.77
C PRO A 340 3.97 -12.37 11.85
N HIS A 341 4.24 -12.09 10.57
CA HIS A 341 4.52 -13.11 9.56
C HIS A 341 5.99 -13.50 9.50
N ARG A 342 6.25 -14.77 9.21
CA ARG A 342 7.61 -15.33 9.03
C ARG A 342 8.17 -14.92 7.67
N LEU A 343 9.46 -14.57 7.63
CA LEU A 343 10.18 -14.34 6.38
C LEU A 343 10.32 -15.60 5.54
N GLN A 344 10.30 -15.44 4.23
CA GLN A 344 10.55 -16.48 3.23
C GLN A 344 11.83 -16.15 2.45
N PRO A 345 12.54 -17.16 1.92
CA PRO A 345 13.69 -16.92 1.07
C PRO A 345 13.29 -16.20 -0.22
N LYS A 346 14.18 -15.34 -0.74
CA LYS A 346 13.95 -14.57 -1.97
C LYS A 346 13.53 -15.45 -3.15
N GLY A 347 14.20 -16.58 -3.35
CA GLY A 347 13.89 -17.54 -4.41
C GLY A 347 13.87 -16.87 -5.78
N GLN A 348 12.75 -16.96 -6.51
CA GLN A 348 12.58 -16.39 -7.85
C GLN A 348 12.55 -14.85 -7.93
N GLN A 349 12.65 -14.13 -6.82
CA GLN A 349 12.58 -12.67 -6.78
C GLN A 349 13.56 -11.99 -7.76
N LYS A 350 14.80 -12.47 -7.87
CA LYS A 350 15.78 -11.94 -8.85
C LYS A 350 15.28 -12.07 -10.29
N ARG A 351 14.73 -13.23 -10.65
CA ARG A 351 14.18 -13.50 -11.99
C ARG A 351 12.95 -12.63 -12.26
N ILE A 352 12.08 -12.48 -11.26
CA ILE A 352 10.90 -11.60 -11.37
C ILE A 352 11.35 -10.16 -11.61
N ASN A 353 12.30 -9.65 -10.83
CA ASN A 353 12.80 -8.28 -10.97
C ASN A 353 13.53 -8.04 -12.30
N GLN A 354 14.26 -9.05 -12.82
CA GLN A 354 14.82 -8.97 -14.18
C GLN A 354 13.71 -8.80 -15.20
N ALA A 355 12.69 -9.67 -15.17
CA ALA A 355 11.57 -9.59 -16.10
C ALA A 355 10.77 -8.27 -15.96
N LEU A 356 10.59 -7.75 -14.73
CA LEU A 356 9.96 -6.45 -14.51
C LEU A 356 10.81 -5.30 -15.08
N SER A 357 12.13 -5.37 -14.95
CA SER A 357 13.04 -4.38 -15.54
C SER A 357 12.97 -4.41 -17.06
N ASP A 358 12.96 -5.60 -17.67
CA ASP A 358 12.87 -5.75 -19.12
C ASP A 358 11.53 -5.21 -19.66
N LEU A 359 10.42 -5.42 -18.92
CA LEU A 359 9.10 -4.86 -19.25
C LEU A 359 9.06 -3.33 -19.09
N PHE A 360 9.79 -2.78 -18.11
CA PHE A 360 9.81 -1.34 -17.83
C PHE A 360 10.78 -0.57 -18.75
N MET A 361 11.90 -1.18 -19.15
CA MET A 361 12.92 -0.57 -20.01
C MET A 361 12.46 -0.38 -21.46
N GLN A 362 11.27 -0.86 -21.84
CA GLN A 362 10.62 -0.50 -23.10
C GLN A 362 10.03 0.94 -23.11
N GLY A 363 10.20 1.73 -22.05
CA GLY A 363 9.85 3.16 -22.06
C GLY A 363 10.41 3.95 -20.88
N MET A 364 11.53 4.65 -21.11
CA MET A 364 12.11 5.76 -20.30
C MET A 364 12.52 5.44 -18.84
N THR A 365 13.81 5.61 -18.53
CA THR A 365 14.30 5.72 -17.14
C THR A 365 14.86 7.12 -16.87
N GLY A 366 14.19 7.85 -15.96
CA GLY A 366 14.69 9.07 -15.33
C GLY A 366 15.26 8.77 -13.95
N ASN A 367 16.48 9.22 -13.68
CA ASN A 367 17.18 9.07 -12.41
C ASN A 367 16.71 10.11 -11.38
N GLY A 368 15.90 9.69 -10.40
CA GLY A 368 15.57 10.50 -9.24
C GLY A 368 16.06 9.84 -7.96
N GLN A 369 17.21 10.24 -7.42
CA GLN A 369 17.60 9.91 -6.04
C GLN A 369 17.25 11.06 -5.12
N GLY A 370 16.23 10.86 -4.28
CA GLY A 370 15.92 11.75 -3.17
C GLY A 370 16.94 11.63 -2.03
N ARG A 371 17.33 12.77 -1.46
CA ARG A 371 18.28 12.91 -0.36
C ARG A 371 17.63 12.43 0.95
N MET A 372 18.10 11.33 1.54
CA MET A 372 17.67 10.90 2.88
C MET A 372 18.46 11.67 3.95
N GLU A 373 17.79 12.30 4.91
CA GLU A 373 18.40 13.19 5.92
C GLU A 373 19.01 12.47 7.14
N LYS A 374 18.63 11.21 7.42
CA LYS A 374 19.07 10.47 8.62
C LYS A 374 19.58 9.08 8.27
N ARG A 375 20.71 8.64 8.85
CA ARG A 375 21.29 7.30 8.65
C ARG A 375 21.32 6.47 9.92
N PHE A 376 20.75 5.27 9.84
CA PHE A 376 20.71 4.30 10.93
C PHE A 376 21.67 3.14 10.66
N TYR A 377 22.44 2.75 11.66
CA TYR A 377 23.37 1.62 11.64
C TYR A 377 23.01 0.67 12.78
N GLY A 378 23.21 -0.64 12.59
CA GLY A 378 22.85 -1.56 13.66
C GLY A 378 23.90 -1.75 14.76
N HIS A 379 25.08 -1.13 14.67
CA HIS A 379 26.04 -1.06 15.78
C HIS A 379 27.00 0.13 15.66
N GLY A 380 27.60 0.52 16.80
CA GLY A 380 28.48 1.69 16.91
C GLY A 380 29.71 1.66 16.01
N ARG A 381 30.32 0.49 15.78
CA ARG A 381 31.48 0.37 14.88
C ARG A 381 31.18 0.78 13.43
N ALA A 382 30.01 0.41 12.90
CA ALA A 382 29.61 0.76 11.54
C ALA A 382 29.25 2.25 11.45
N ALA A 383 28.60 2.77 12.49
CA ALA A 383 28.33 4.19 12.64
C ALA A 383 29.61 5.04 12.62
N ALA A 384 30.61 4.68 13.43
CA ALA A 384 31.89 5.39 13.50
C ALA A 384 32.68 5.30 12.17
N GLN A 385 32.69 4.13 11.52
CA GLN A 385 33.32 3.98 10.20
C GLN A 385 32.66 4.88 9.15
N ALA A 386 31.33 5.00 9.17
CA ALA A 386 30.63 5.88 8.28
C ALA A 386 30.90 7.36 8.59
N TYR A 387 30.95 7.73 9.87
CA TYR A 387 31.31 9.10 10.28
C TYR A 387 32.66 9.53 9.73
N ASN A 388 33.67 8.66 9.87
CA ASN A 388 35.03 8.92 9.39
C ASN A 388 35.14 9.07 7.86
N ARG A 389 34.11 8.67 7.11
CA ARG A 389 34.02 8.87 5.64
C ARG A 389 33.41 10.24 5.26
N GLY A 390 33.25 11.16 6.22
CA GLY A 390 32.76 12.51 5.96
C GLY A 390 31.25 12.59 5.71
N VAL A 391 30.46 11.73 6.35
CA VAL A 391 29.00 11.80 6.25
C VAL A 391 28.52 13.09 6.93
N THR A 392 27.87 13.96 6.16
CA THR A 392 27.35 15.26 6.63
C THR A 392 26.01 15.16 7.36
N GLN A 393 25.63 13.96 7.81
CA GLN A 393 24.31 13.65 8.36
C GLN A 393 24.48 12.99 9.72
N ASP A 394 23.49 13.17 10.58
CA ASP A 394 23.46 12.51 11.87
C ASP A 394 23.44 10.99 11.72
N ILE A 395 24.22 10.35 12.58
CA ILE A 395 24.45 8.92 12.59
C ILE A 395 23.87 8.33 13.88
N TYR A 396 22.98 7.34 13.72
CA TYR A 396 22.28 6.71 14.83
C TYR A 396 22.59 5.21 14.90
N TRP A 397 22.79 4.66 16.11
CA TRP A 397 22.89 3.21 16.35
C TRP A 397 22.26 2.80 17.70
N PRO A 398 21.82 1.54 17.86
CA PRO A 398 21.14 1.12 19.08
C PRO A 398 22.10 1.07 20.28
N ALA A 399 21.68 1.65 21.40
CA ALA A 399 22.38 1.64 22.69
C ALA A 399 21.88 0.54 23.63
N GLY A 400 20.59 0.17 23.49
CA GLY A 400 19.93 -0.79 24.37
C GLY A 400 18.41 -0.58 24.41
N ARG A 401 17.74 -1.30 25.32
CA ARG A 401 16.31 -1.08 25.63
C ARG A 401 16.19 -0.28 26.93
N GLY A 402 15.21 0.61 26.99
CA GLY A 402 14.82 1.25 28.25
C GLY A 402 14.25 0.23 29.25
N GLU A 403 14.17 0.61 30.52
CA GLU A 403 13.85 -0.29 31.66
C GLU A 403 12.60 -1.14 31.46
N ASN A 404 11.56 -0.57 30.86
CA ASN A 404 10.29 -1.27 30.66
C ASN A 404 10.29 -2.16 29.40
N GLY A 405 11.40 -2.25 28.66
CA GLY A 405 11.55 -2.99 27.41
C GLY A 405 10.73 -2.45 26.22
N ARG A 406 9.86 -1.45 26.45
CA ARG A 406 8.92 -0.88 25.47
C ARG A 406 9.53 0.18 24.55
N ALA A 407 10.68 0.75 24.94
CA ALA A 407 11.37 1.78 24.18
C ALA A 407 12.82 1.36 23.88
N HIS A 408 13.33 1.70 22.71
CA HIS A 408 14.76 1.57 22.41
C HIS A 408 15.46 2.92 22.54
N ILE A 409 16.65 2.86 23.12
CA ILE A 409 17.55 4.01 23.23
C ILE A 409 18.56 3.91 22.09
N TRP A 410 18.76 5.01 21.40
CA TRP A 410 19.73 5.15 20.32
C TRP A 410 20.78 6.17 20.71
N HIS A 411 22.04 5.84 20.43
CA HIS A 411 23.11 6.83 20.45
C HIS A 411 23.04 7.66 19.18
N CYS A 412 23.40 8.93 19.31
CA CYS A 412 23.54 9.86 18.20
C CYS A 412 24.99 10.35 18.16
N LEU A 413 25.56 10.38 16.97
CA LEU A 413 26.77 11.11 16.69
C LEU A 413 26.39 12.18 15.66
N ALA A 414 26.29 13.41 16.15
CA ALA A 414 25.87 14.56 15.38
C ALA A 414 26.83 14.78 14.21
N ALA A 415 26.31 15.17 13.05
CA ALA A 415 27.16 15.61 11.96
C ALA A 415 28.09 16.74 12.46
N PRO A 416 29.36 16.81 12.01
CA PRO A 416 30.17 17.96 12.33
C PRO A 416 29.45 19.18 11.77
N ASN A 417 29.09 20.13 12.64
CA ASN A 417 28.51 21.39 12.24
C ASN A 417 29.42 21.97 11.16
N THR A 418 29.01 21.87 9.90
CA THR A 418 29.72 22.55 8.83
C THR A 418 29.38 24.01 9.08
N PRO A 419 30.32 24.85 9.51
CA PRO A 419 30.01 26.27 9.69
C PRO A 419 29.47 26.76 8.36
N ALA A 420 28.30 27.42 8.39
CA ALA A 420 27.70 28.00 7.21
C ALA A 420 28.79 28.75 6.45
N ARG A 421 29.09 28.33 5.21
CA ARG A 421 29.99 29.08 4.33
C ARG A 421 29.40 30.48 4.25
N LYS A 422 30.10 31.44 4.86
CA LYS A 422 29.80 32.87 4.77
C LYS A 422 29.82 33.32 3.31
#